data_AF-A0A355WCJ9-F1
#
_entry.id   AF-A0A355WCJ9-F1
#
_cell.length_a   1.000
_cell.length_b   1.000
_cell.length_c   1.000
_cell.angle_alpha   90.00
_cell.angle_beta   90.00
_cell.angle_gamma   90.00
#
_symmetry.space_group_name_H-M   'P 1'
#
loop_
_entity.id
_entity.type
_entity.pdbx_description
1 polymer ?
#
loop_
_entity_poly.entity_id
_entity_poly.type
_entity_poly.pdbx_seq_one_letter_code
_entity_poly.pdbx_strand_id
1 'polypeptide(L)'
;MPNLLTKFKNYIDINFKGNKLVKFYLLLFYILNAIYLYLEVSNNKLAKLFNAYPEQQKFYFEKMRNITTLTSFMDNFLIIMNVVYLLLSLFKYRDKEYKGLIEYLIISFVSLLSIRIVSSILHVIFSTYYLREPTFLVTQITIVASIIALIAITCKFLLSRKRKPETL
;
A
#
# COMPACT_ATOMS: atom_id res chain seq x y z
N MET A 1 -13.60 1.34 36.14
CA MET A 1 -13.82 1.33 34.68
C MET A 1 -12.58 0.79 34.00
N PRO A 2 -12.63 -0.30 33.20
CA PRO A 2 -11.48 -0.69 32.41
C PRO A 2 -11.19 0.43 31.40
N ASN A 3 -9.97 0.96 31.43
CA ASN A 3 -9.57 2.07 30.57
C ASN A 3 -9.86 1.69 29.10
N LEU A 4 -10.54 2.57 28.37
CA LEU A 4 -10.88 2.37 26.95
C LEU A 4 -9.62 2.01 26.13
N LEU A 5 -8.50 2.63 26.49
CA LEU A 5 -7.15 2.36 25.99
C LEU A 5 -6.70 0.90 26.22
N THR A 6 -6.94 0.32 27.40
CA THR A 6 -6.56 -1.07 27.69
C THR A 6 -7.45 -2.06 26.94
N LYS A 7 -8.75 -1.77 26.79
CA LYS A 7 -9.65 -2.57 25.95
C LYS A 7 -9.22 -2.55 24.48
N PHE A 8 -8.90 -1.37 23.96
CA PHE A 8 -8.42 -1.21 22.58
C PHE A 8 -7.08 -1.91 22.36
N LYS A 9 -6.11 -1.72 23.28
CA LYS A 9 -4.80 -2.39 23.25
C LYS A 9 -4.95 -3.91 23.25
N ASN A 10 -5.74 -4.47 24.17
CA ASN A 10 -5.95 -5.91 24.23
C ASN A 10 -6.66 -6.44 22.98
N TYR A 11 -7.61 -5.69 22.41
CA TYR A 11 -8.29 -6.07 21.18
C TYR A 11 -7.34 -6.09 19.98
N ILE A 12 -6.45 -5.09 19.87
CA ILE A 12 -5.37 -5.06 18.88
C ILE A 12 -4.43 -6.24 19.11
N ASP A 13 -3.92 -6.45 20.32
CA ASP A 13 -2.96 -7.52 20.61
C ASP A 13 -3.53 -8.91 20.26
N ILE A 14 -4.79 -9.17 20.62
CA ILE A 14 -5.46 -10.46 20.37
C ILE A 14 -5.72 -10.67 18.86
N ASN A 15 -6.16 -9.64 18.13
CA ASN A 15 -6.48 -9.79 16.70
C ASN A 15 -5.24 -9.66 15.79
N PHE A 16 -4.16 -8.98 16.20
CA PHE A 16 -2.95 -8.81 15.39
C PHE A 16 -1.91 -9.94 15.57
N LYS A 17 -1.74 -10.50 16.79
CA LYS A 17 -0.64 -11.45 17.04
C LYS A 17 -0.73 -12.74 16.21
N GLY A 18 -1.94 -13.27 15.99
CA GLY A 18 -2.15 -14.55 15.30
C GLY A 18 -2.68 -14.47 13.87
N ASN A 19 -3.14 -13.31 13.40
CA ASN A 19 -3.91 -13.22 12.16
C ASN A 19 -3.02 -13.02 10.93
N LYS A 20 -2.64 -14.13 10.28
CA LYS A 20 -1.81 -14.13 9.06
C LYS A 20 -2.41 -13.27 7.93
N LEU A 21 -3.74 -13.21 7.82
CA LEU A 21 -4.44 -12.41 6.80
C LEU A 21 -4.19 -10.91 7.02
N VAL A 22 -4.39 -10.44 8.26
CA VAL A 22 -4.14 -9.04 8.66
C VAL A 22 -2.69 -8.65 8.40
N LYS A 23 -1.73 -9.48 8.85
CA LYS A 23 -0.30 -9.20 8.66
C LYS A 23 0.07 -9.08 7.18
N PHE A 24 -0.45 -9.99 6.35
CA PHE A 24 -0.19 -9.98 4.92
C PHE A 24 -0.82 -8.78 4.22
N TYR A 25 -2.07 -8.45 4.57
CA TYR A 25 -2.75 -7.25 4.08
C TYR A 25 -1.97 -5.98 4.44
N LEU A 26 -1.61 -5.81 5.72
CA LEU A 26 -0.86 -4.64 6.20
C LEU A 26 0.47 -4.50 5.47
N LEU A 27 1.22 -5.60 5.32
CA LEU A 27 2.49 -5.59 4.60
C LEU A 27 2.32 -5.09 3.16
N LEU A 28 1.39 -5.68 2.40
CA LEU A 28 1.11 -5.27 1.03
C LEU A 28 0.65 -3.81 0.98
N PHE A 29 -0.28 -3.44 1.85
CA PHE A 29 -0.87 -2.11 1.88
C PHE A 29 0.18 -1.03 2.16
N TYR A 30 1.11 -1.27 3.09
CA TYR A 30 2.20 -0.33 3.38
C TYR A 30 3.22 -0.24 2.25
N ILE A 31 3.62 -1.36 1.63
CA ILE A 31 4.56 -1.34 0.49
C ILE A 31 3.95 -0.55 -0.68
N LEU A 32 2.69 -0.84 -1.01
CA LEU A 32 1.99 -0.15 -2.09
C LEU A 32 1.81 1.34 -1.80
N ASN A 33 1.53 1.71 -0.54
CA ASN A 33 1.47 3.11 -0.15
C ASN A 33 2.82 3.84 -0.26
N ALA A 34 3.92 3.19 0.11
CA ALA A 34 5.25 3.77 -0.04
C ALA A 34 5.58 4.04 -1.51
N ILE A 35 5.23 3.11 -2.40
CA ILE A 35 5.37 3.28 -3.86
C ILE A 35 4.49 4.44 -4.34
N TYR A 36 3.21 4.46 -3.94
CA TYR A 36 2.28 5.53 -4.30
C TYR A 36 2.82 6.92 -3.93
N LEU A 37 3.26 7.08 -2.68
CA LEU A 37 3.80 8.34 -2.19
C LEU A 37 5.06 8.77 -2.94
N TYR A 38 5.95 7.82 -3.25
CA TYR A 38 7.11 8.12 -4.06
C TYR A 38 6.71 8.67 -5.44
N LEU A 39 5.70 8.08 -6.09
CA LEU A 39 5.21 8.54 -7.38
C LEU A 39 4.59 9.94 -7.28
N GLU A 40 3.80 10.21 -6.25
CA GLU A 40 3.20 11.52 -6.00
C GLU A 40 4.28 12.61 -5.82
N VAL A 41 5.27 12.37 -4.96
CA VAL A 41 6.40 13.29 -4.75
C VAL A 41 7.20 13.51 -6.03
N SER A 42 7.43 12.43 -6.79
CA SER A 42 8.14 12.49 -8.07
C SER A 42 7.37 13.31 -9.10
N ASN A 43 6.04 13.19 -9.15
CA ASN A 43 5.19 13.95 -10.07
C ASN A 43 5.26 15.45 -9.75
N ASN A 44 5.13 15.80 -8.47
CA ASN A 44 5.24 17.18 -7.99
C ASN A 44 6.60 17.80 -8.33
N LYS A 45 7.68 17.02 -8.26
CA LYS A 45 9.01 17.52 -8.63
C LYS A 45 9.21 17.64 -10.14
N LEU A 46 8.71 16.69 -10.94
CA LEU A 46 8.75 16.77 -12.40
C LEU A 46 7.99 18.00 -12.92
N ALA A 47 6.85 18.34 -12.31
CA ALA A 47 6.13 19.58 -12.64
C ALA A 47 6.99 20.83 -12.41
N LYS A 48 7.76 20.88 -11.32
CA LYS A 48 8.71 21.97 -11.06
C LYS A 48 9.85 22.01 -12.08
N LEU A 49 10.41 20.86 -12.44
CA LEU A 49 11.50 20.76 -13.44
C LEU A 49 11.03 21.13 -14.85
N PHE A 50 9.83 20.72 -15.24
CA PHE A 50 9.20 21.08 -16.51
C PHE A 50 9.12 22.61 -16.70
N ASN A 51 8.76 23.34 -15.64
CA ASN A 51 8.70 24.80 -15.67
C ASN A 51 10.09 25.47 -15.60
N ALA A 52 11.07 24.83 -14.97
CA ALA A 52 12.40 25.39 -14.75
C ALA A 52 13.36 25.22 -15.94
N TYR A 53 13.17 24.19 -16.77
CA TYR A 53 14.09 23.82 -17.85
C TYR A 53 13.37 23.69 -19.20
N PRO A 54 13.18 24.78 -19.95
CA PRO A 54 12.45 24.81 -21.22
C PRO A 54 13.00 23.83 -22.27
N GLU A 55 14.33 23.69 -22.32
CA GLU A 55 15.01 22.85 -23.32
C GLU A 55 14.74 21.35 -23.16
N GLN A 56 14.27 20.92 -21.98
CA GLN A 56 13.98 19.52 -21.67
C GLN A 56 12.48 19.27 -21.42
N GLN A 57 11.60 20.22 -21.76
CA GLN A 57 10.16 20.12 -21.50
C GLN A 57 9.51 18.86 -22.05
N LYS A 58 9.86 18.45 -23.28
CA LYS A 58 9.31 17.23 -23.89
C LYS A 58 9.63 15.99 -23.05
N PHE A 59 10.88 15.88 -22.57
CA PHE A 59 11.32 14.77 -21.73
C PHE A 59 10.59 14.74 -20.39
N TYR A 60 10.51 15.87 -19.69
CA TYR A 60 9.81 15.94 -18.39
C TYR A 60 8.31 15.73 -18.54
N PHE A 61 7.69 16.21 -19.61
CA PHE A 61 6.27 15.98 -19.91
C PHE A 61 5.95 14.50 -20.11
N GLU A 62 6.74 13.79 -20.93
CA GLU A 62 6.56 12.35 -21.13
C GLU A 62 6.75 11.56 -19.82
N LYS A 63 7.75 11.92 -19.02
CA LYS A 63 7.97 11.31 -17.70
C LYS A 63 6.83 11.59 -16.73
N MET A 64 6.32 12.83 -16.69
CA MET A 64 5.20 13.23 -15.84
C MET A 64 3.91 12.48 -16.24
N ARG A 65 3.64 12.35 -17.54
CA ARG A 65 2.51 11.55 -18.05
C ARG A 65 2.58 10.09 -17.60
N ASN A 66 3.76 9.48 -17.70
CA ASN A 66 3.98 8.09 -17.29
C ASN A 66 3.82 7.89 -15.77
N ILE A 67 4.39 8.79 -14.96
CA ILE A 67 4.23 8.77 -13.50
C ILE A 67 2.77 8.99 -13.11
N THR A 68 2.05 9.91 -13.76
CA THR A 68 0.63 10.17 -13.49
C THR A 68 -0.22 8.93 -13.79
N THR A 69 0.03 8.27 -14.92
CA THR A 69 -0.66 7.01 -15.29
C THR A 69 -0.40 5.94 -14.24
N LEU A 70 0.86 5.77 -13.80
CA LEU A 70 1.23 4.78 -12.80
C LEU A 70 0.65 5.11 -11.41
N THR A 71 0.57 6.39 -11.06
CA THR A 71 -0.04 6.86 -9.80
C THR A 71 -1.53 6.51 -9.78
N SER A 72 -2.25 6.78 -10.87
CA SER A 72 -3.67 6.41 -11.02
C SER A 72 -3.88 4.89 -10.96
N PHE A 73 -2.99 4.11 -11.58
CA PHE A 73 -3.01 2.64 -11.45
C PHE A 73 -2.83 2.20 -9.98
N MET A 74 -1.88 2.80 -9.26
CA MET A 74 -1.64 2.48 -7.85
C MET A 74 -2.82 2.83 -6.94
N ASP A 75 -3.48 3.96 -7.18
CA ASP A 75 -4.72 4.32 -6.46
C ASP A 75 -5.81 3.25 -6.64
N ASN A 76 -6.07 2.87 -7.90
CA ASN A 76 -7.04 1.83 -8.20
C ASN A 76 -6.64 0.48 -7.58
N PHE A 77 -5.36 0.13 -7.60
CA PHE A 77 -4.87 -1.12 -7.03
C PHE A 77 -4.99 -1.15 -5.49
N LEU A 78 -4.73 -0.03 -4.82
CA LEU A 78 -4.95 0.12 -3.38
C LEU A 78 -6.44 -0.04 -3.01
N ILE A 79 -7.35 0.53 -3.82
CA ILE A 79 -8.80 0.34 -3.65
C ILE A 79 -9.16 -1.13 -3.78
N ILE A 80 -8.72 -1.80 -4.84
CA ILE A 80 -8.98 -3.24 -5.07
C ILE A 80 -8.48 -4.07 -3.88
N MET A 81 -7.25 -3.83 -3.42
CA MET A 81 -6.67 -4.53 -2.26
C MET A 81 -7.51 -4.34 -0.99
N ASN A 82 -8.04 -3.14 -0.77
CA ASN A 82 -8.89 -2.83 0.37
C ASN A 82 -10.24 -3.58 0.30
N VAL A 83 -10.87 -3.60 -0.88
CA VAL A 83 -12.12 -4.36 -1.12
C VAL A 83 -11.89 -5.86 -0.97
N VAL A 84 -10.80 -6.40 -1.53
CA VAL A 84 -10.45 -7.82 -1.38
C VAL A 84 -10.25 -8.18 0.09
N TYR A 85 -9.61 -7.31 0.87
CA TYR A 85 -9.42 -7.52 2.30
C TYR A 85 -10.75 -7.51 3.07
N LEU A 86 -11.68 -6.59 2.75
CA LEU A 86 -13.04 -6.60 3.30
C LEU A 86 -13.74 -7.93 3.03
N LEU A 87 -13.76 -8.39 1.78
CA LEU A 87 -14.39 -9.65 1.40
C LEU A 87 -13.78 -10.85 2.14
N LEU A 88 -12.45 -10.90 2.23
CA LEU A 88 -11.76 -11.96 2.96
C LEU A 88 -12.04 -11.91 4.48
N SER A 89 -12.18 -10.72 5.06
CA SER A 89 -12.54 -10.55 6.47
C SER A 89 -13.97 -11.03 6.74
N LEU A 90 -14.93 -10.65 5.88
CA LEU A 90 -16.32 -11.10 5.98
C LEU A 90 -16.43 -12.62 5.81
N PHE A 91 -15.72 -13.20 4.83
CA PHE A 91 -15.72 -14.64 4.62
C PHE A 91 -15.10 -15.41 5.80
N LYS A 92 -14.00 -14.91 6.36
CA LYS A 92 -13.32 -15.52 7.50
C LYS A 92 -14.20 -15.60 8.76
N TYR A 93 -15.10 -14.63 8.94
CA TYR A 93 -15.99 -14.54 10.11
C TYR A 93 -17.46 -14.69 9.75
N ARG A 94 -17.77 -15.45 8.70
CA ARG A 94 -19.15 -15.64 8.21
C ARG A 94 -20.12 -16.07 9.30
N ASP A 95 -19.67 -16.93 10.22
CA ASP A 95 -20.51 -17.49 11.29
C ASP A 95 -20.53 -16.64 12.57
N LYS A 96 -19.92 -15.44 12.54
CA LYS A 96 -19.85 -14.52 13.69
C LYS A 96 -20.38 -13.15 13.28
N GLU A 97 -21.55 -12.82 13.80
CA GLU A 97 -22.18 -11.52 13.57
C GLU A 97 -21.20 -10.36 13.84
N TYR A 98 -21.10 -9.46 12.86
CA TYR A 98 -20.34 -8.21 12.88
C TYR A 98 -18.82 -8.32 13.10
N LYS A 99 -18.26 -9.47 13.47
CA LYS A 99 -16.84 -9.61 13.82
C LYS A 99 -15.92 -9.29 12.64
N GLY A 100 -16.25 -9.73 11.43
CA GLY A 100 -15.46 -9.44 10.23
C GLY A 100 -15.50 -7.97 9.83
N LEU A 101 -16.63 -7.30 10.02
CA LEU A 101 -16.79 -5.87 9.74
C LEU A 101 -16.01 -5.03 10.76
N ILE A 102 -16.08 -5.38 12.05
CA ILE A 102 -15.33 -4.70 13.11
C ILE A 102 -13.82 -4.87 12.93
N GLU A 103 -13.34 -6.08 12.62
CA GLU A 103 -11.92 -6.31 12.31
C GLU A 103 -11.49 -5.47 11.11
N TYR A 104 -12.27 -5.46 10.03
CA TYR A 104 -11.99 -4.65 8.86
C TYR A 104 -11.88 -3.15 9.21
N LEU A 105 -12.87 -2.59 9.91
CA LEU A 105 -12.91 -1.16 10.24
C LEU A 105 -11.71 -0.75 11.10
N ILE A 106 -11.37 -1.53 12.13
CA ILE A 106 -10.24 -1.23 13.01
C ILE A 106 -8.92 -1.30 12.24
N ILE A 107 -8.73 -2.34 11.43
CA ILE A 107 -7.51 -2.49 10.63
C ILE A 107 -7.40 -1.36 9.61
N SER A 108 -8.46 -1.06 8.86
CA SER A 108 -8.47 0.05 7.90
C SER A 108 -8.17 1.39 8.59
N PHE A 109 -8.76 1.66 9.75
CA PHE A 109 -8.50 2.87 10.51
C PHE A 109 -7.05 2.99 10.96
N VAL A 110 -6.50 1.95 11.60
CA VAL A 110 -5.09 1.94 12.05
C VAL A 110 -4.14 2.08 10.87
N SER A 111 -4.44 1.44 9.74
CA SER A 111 -3.61 1.48 8.54
C SER A 111 -3.60 2.88 7.92
N LEU A 112 -4.76 3.52 7.80
CA LEU A 112 -4.88 4.91 7.30
C LEU A 112 -4.11 5.89 8.19
N LEU A 113 -4.23 5.73 9.50
CA LEU A 113 -3.57 6.61 10.48
C LEU A 113 -2.04 6.44 10.43
N SER A 114 -1.58 5.19 10.34
CA SER A 114 -0.17 4.85 10.13
C SER A 114 0.37 5.42 8.82
N ILE A 115 -0.36 5.29 7.71
CA ILE A 115 0.03 5.86 6.42
C ILE A 115 0.19 7.36 6.50
N ARG A 116 -0.74 8.09 7.13
CA ARG A 116 -0.59 9.55 7.24
C ARG A 116 0.70 9.95 7.94
N ILE A 117 1.05 9.26 9.02
CA ILE A 117 2.28 9.51 9.78
C ILE A 117 3.52 9.15 8.94
N VAL A 118 3.56 7.93 8.39
CA VAL A 118 4.69 7.45 7.57
C VAL A 118 4.85 8.29 6.30
N SER A 119 3.74 8.69 5.69
CA SER A 119 3.71 9.52 4.50
C SER A 119 4.30 10.89 4.75
N SER A 120 3.95 11.53 5.88
CA SER A 120 4.55 12.81 6.27
C SER A 120 6.07 12.70 6.40
N ILE A 121 6.59 11.63 7.04
CA ILE A 121 8.03 11.39 7.21
C ILE A 121 8.72 11.13 5.87
N LEU A 122 8.16 10.23 5.05
CA LEU A 122 8.72 9.86 3.75
C LEU A 122 8.70 11.02 2.76
N HIS A 123 7.64 11.84 2.77
CA HIS A 123 7.57 13.04 1.94
C HIS A 123 8.70 14.02 2.28
N VAL A 124 9.00 14.20 3.57
CA VAL A 124 10.15 15.02 4.02
C VAL A 124 11.45 14.43 3.47
N ILE A 125 11.70 13.13 3.65
CA ILE A 125 12.93 12.45 3.19
C ILE A 125 13.08 12.52 1.66
N PHE A 126 12.04 12.18 0.90
CA PHE A 126 12.10 12.19 -0.56
C PHE A 126 12.28 13.59 -1.13
N SER A 127 11.69 14.61 -0.48
CA SER A 127 11.90 15.99 -0.88
C SER A 127 13.35 16.47 -0.70
N THR A 128 14.10 15.90 0.25
CA THR A 128 15.48 16.31 0.56
C THR A 128 16.55 15.50 -0.16
N TYR A 129 16.42 14.17 -0.30
CA TYR A 129 17.57 13.31 -0.62
C TYR A 129 17.59 12.66 -2.02
N TYR A 130 16.44 12.32 -2.62
CA TYR A 130 16.41 11.22 -3.59
C TYR A 130 16.27 11.58 -5.08
N LEU A 131 16.36 12.85 -5.44
CA LEU A 131 15.88 13.31 -6.75
C LEU A 131 16.96 14.05 -7.55
N ARG A 132 18.10 13.39 -7.80
CA ARG A 132 19.01 13.74 -8.90
C ARG A 132 18.49 13.09 -10.20
N GLU A 133 18.70 13.72 -11.35
CA GLU A 133 18.16 13.28 -12.65
C GLU A 133 18.36 11.80 -13.03
N PRO A 134 19.54 11.17 -12.83
CA PRO A 134 19.75 9.78 -13.25
C PRO A 134 18.91 8.77 -12.46
N THR A 135 18.47 9.12 -11.25
CA THR A 135 17.61 8.24 -10.44
C THR A 135 16.23 8.03 -11.08
N PHE A 136 15.68 9.03 -11.78
CA PHE A 136 14.36 8.90 -12.44
C PHE A 136 14.31 7.87 -13.58
N LEU A 137 15.46 7.53 -14.15
CA LEU A 137 15.55 6.56 -15.25
C LEU A 137 15.43 5.12 -14.75
N VAL A 138 16.02 4.83 -13.59
CA VAL A 138 16.05 3.48 -13.00
C VAL A 138 14.80 3.22 -12.14
N THR A 139 14.28 4.24 -11.45
CA THR A 139 13.21 4.02 -10.48
C THR A 139 11.89 3.53 -11.07
N GLN A 140 11.55 3.92 -12.31
CA GLN A 140 10.35 3.39 -12.98
C GLN A 140 10.43 1.87 -13.17
N ILE A 141 11.58 1.37 -13.61
CA ILE A 141 11.81 -0.07 -13.82
C ILE A 141 11.80 -0.80 -12.46
N THR A 142 12.45 -0.23 -11.44
CA THR A 142 12.46 -0.80 -10.09
C THR A 142 11.05 -0.88 -9.48
N ILE A 143 10.21 0.14 -9.67
CA ILE A 143 8.83 0.14 -9.19
C ILE A 143 8.01 -0.94 -9.91
N VAL A 144 8.08 -1.00 -11.24
CA VAL A 144 7.35 -2.01 -12.03
C VAL A 144 7.79 -3.42 -11.64
N ALA A 145 9.10 -3.67 -11.50
CA ALA A 145 9.63 -4.95 -11.04
C ALA A 145 9.16 -5.30 -9.62
N SER A 146 9.12 -4.31 -8.72
CA SER A 146 8.63 -4.48 -7.34
C SER A 146 7.14 -4.83 -7.31
N ILE A 147 6.31 -4.19 -8.14
CA ILE A 147 4.89 -4.49 -8.28
C ILE A 147 4.68 -5.91 -8.81
N ILE A 148 5.41 -6.31 -9.86
CA ILE A 148 5.35 -7.67 -10.42
C ILE A 148 5.74 -8.71 -9.36
N ALA A 149 6.82 -8.46 -8.62
CA ALA A 149 7.23 -9.33 -7.53
C ALA A 149 6.17 -9.42 -6.42
N LEU A 150 5.53 -8.30 -6.06
CA LEU A 150 4.45 -8.26 -5.07
C LEU A 150 3.25 -9.09 -5.52
N ILE A 151 2.84 -8.94 -6.77
CA ILE A 151 1.72 -9.70 -7.37
C ILE A 151 2.08 -11.20 -7.37
N ALA A 152 3.28 -11.57 -7.80
CA ALA A 152 3.73 -12.97 -7.81
C ALA A 152 3.72 -13.61 -6.42
N ILE A 153 4.22 -12.90 -5.40
CA ILE A 153 4.20 -13.36 -4.00
C ILE A 153 2.75 -13.50 -3.50
N THR A 154 1.89 -12.55 -3.84
CA THR A 154 0.48 -12.55 -3.45
C THR A 154 -0.29 -13.72 -4.08
N CYS A 155 -0.12 -13.94 -5.38
CA CYS A 155 -0.69 -15.08 -6.08
C CYS A 155 -0.19 -16.41 -5.50
N LYS A 156 1.11 -16.54 -5.21
CA LYS A 156 1.67 -17.74 -4.59
C LYS A 156 1.09 -18.00 -3.19
N PHE A 157 0.93 -16.96 -2.37
CA PHE A 157 0.31 -17.07 -1.05
C PHE A 157 -1.16 -17.50 -1.15
N LEU A 158 -1.94 -16.89 -2.05
CA LEU A 158 -3.34 -17.24 -2.27
C LEU A 158 -3.52 -18.68 -2.79
N LEU A 159 -2.69 -19.12 -3.73
CA LEU A 159 -2.72 -20.48 -4.28
C LEU A 159 -2.30 -21.55 -3.26
N SER A 160 -1.40 -21.22 -2.32
CA SER A 160 -0.98 -22.16 -1.26
C SER A 160 -2.14 -22.59 -0.34
N ARG A 161 -3.20 -21.78 -0.22
CA ARG A 161 -4.41 -22.14 0.55
C ARG A 161 -5.28 -23.21 -0.10
N LYS A 162 -5.20 -23.41 -1.42
CA LYS A 162 -5.96 -24.47 -2.12
C LYS A 162 -5.38 -25.87 -1.92
N ARG A 163 -4.18 -26.02 -1.35
CA ARG A 163 -3.59 -27.31 -0.99
C ARG A 163 -3.82 -27.64 0.49
N LYS A 164 -5.07 -27.87 0.87
CA LYS A 164 -5.36 -28.85 1.92
C LYS A 164 -6.13 -29.98 1.24
N PRO A 165 -5.53 -31.16 1.06
CA PRO A 165 -6.33 -32.33 0.70
C PRO A 165 -7.31 -32.60 1.83
N GLU A 166 -8.57 -32.76 1.46
CA GLU A 166 -9.58 -33.41 2.27
C GLU A 166 -9.01 -34.79 2.63
N THR A 167 -8.73 -35.00 3.91
CA THR A 167 -8.46 -36.33 4.44
C THR A 167 -9.78 -37.08 4.49
N LEU A 168 -9.99 -37.96 3.50
CA LEU A 168 -10.76 -39.19 3.64
C LEU A 168 -10.08 -40.12 4.66
#